data_AF-A0A8T5DEU5-F1
#
_entry.id   AF-A0A8T5DEU5-F1
#
_cell.length_a   1.000
_cell.length_b   1.000
_cell.length_c   1.000
_cell.angle_alpha   90.00
_cell.angle_beta   90.00
_cell.angle_gamma   90.00
#
_symmetry.space_group_name_H-M   'P 1'
#
loop_
_entity.id
_entity.type
_entity.pdbx_description
1 polymer ?
#
loop_
_entity_poly.entity_id
_entity_poly.type
_entity_poly.pdbx_seq_one_letter_code
_entity_poly.pdbx_strand_id
1 'polypeptide(L)'
;MAEFQAFLSKYSVIGLAIAVIIGGAAGKLVSSLVSDILMPVVTFFIPGGAWREATLTIGPVVMMVGSFVGNVIDFLIIALVVFMIMKQLEKTPLK
;
A
#
# COMPACT_ATOMS: atom_id res chain seq x y z
N MET A 1 -8.31 12.94 34.88
CA MET A 1 -7.60 13.65 33.79
C MET A 1 -6.10 13.75 34.05
N ALA A 2 -5.65 14.28 35.20
CA ALA A 2 -4.22 14.36 35.53
C ALA A 2 -3.51 12.98 35.57
N GLU A 3 -4.14 11.95 36.15
CA GLU A 3 -3.60 10.58 36.18
C GLU A 3 -3.49 9.95 34.79
N PHE A 4 -4.41 10.28 33.89
CA PHE A 4 -4.40 9.80 32.51
C PHE A 4 -3.27 10.44 31.69
N GLN A 5 -3.05 11.76 31.84
CA GLN A 5 -1.94 12.45 31.22
C GLN A 5 -0.57 11.97 31.76
N ALA A 6 -0.49 11.68 33.07
CA ALA A 6 0.70 11.11 33.70
C ALA A 6 0.97 9.68 33.18
N PHE A 7 -0.07 8.86 32.99
CA PHE A 7 0.03 7.53 32.38
C PHE A 7 0.54 7.61 30.93
N LEU A 8 -0.06 8.46 30.09
CA LEU A 8 0.35 8.61 28.69
C LEU A 8 1.80 9.09 28.55
N SER A 9 2.24 9.99 29.44
CA SER A 9 3.61 10.48 29.49
C SER A 9 4.59 9.42 29.99
N LYS A 10 4.20 8.63 31.00
CA LYS A 10 5.04 7.56 31.58
C LYS A 10 5.35 6.44 30.59
N TYR A 11 4.41 6.10 29.70
CA TYR A 11 4.57 5.01 28.74
C TYR A 11 4.93 5.49 27.32
N SER A 12 5.22 6.78 27.10
CA SER A 12 5.52 7.36 25.78
C SER A 12 4.46 7.04 24.70
N VAL A 13 3.22 6.75 25.11
CA VAL A 13 2.12 6.31 24.23
C VAL A 13 1.74 7.40 23.22
N ILE A 14 1.94 8.67 23.60
CA ILE A 14 1.70 9.83 22.72
C ILE A 14 2.61 9.76 21.50
N GLY A 15 3.90 9.45 21.67
CA GLY A 15 4.84 9.31 20.56
C GLY A 15 4.49 8.15 19.63
N LEU A 16 4.12 7.01 20.21
CA LEU A 16 3.64 5.85 19.44
C LEU A 16 2.38 6.18 18.63
N ALA A 17 1.40 6.85 19.25
CA ALA A 17 0.16 7.24 18.58
C ALA A 17 0.41 8.17 17.38
N ILE A 18 1.29 9.16 17.54
CA ILE A 18 1.69 10.07 16.45
C ILE A 18 2.37 9.29 15.32
N ALA A 19 3.31 8.40 15.66
CA ALA A 19 4.02 7.59 14.66
C ALA A 19 3.07 6.71 13.85
N VAL A 20 2.07 6.09 14.50
CA VAL A 20 1.07 5.25 13.82
C VAL A 20 0.15 6.09 12.91
N ILE A 21 -0.29 7.26 13.38
CA ILE A 21 -1.15 8.16 12.59
C ILE A 21 -0.41 8.65 11.34
N ILE A 22 0.82 9.15 11.52
CA ILE A 22 1.65 9.64 10.41
C ILE A 22 2.03 8.50 9.46
N GLY A 23 2.42 7.34 10.00
CA GLY A 23 2.74 6.16 9.19
C GLY A 23 1.55 5.67 8.35
N GLY A 24 0.35 5.66 8.94
CA GLY A 24 -0.89 5.32 8.22
C GLY A 24 -1.25 6.35 7.14
N ALA A 25 -1.08 7.64 7.42
CA ALA A 25 -1.33 8.71 6.44
C ALA A 25 -0.32 8.68 5.27
N ALA A 26 0.98 8.51 5.58
CA ALA A 26 2.03 8.37 4.56
C ALA A 26 1.80 7.12 3.69
N GLY A 27 1.41 6.00 4.30
CA GLY A 27 1.06 4.78 3.57
C GLY A 27 -0.08 5.00 2.57
N LYS A 28 -1.14 5.73 2.98
CA LYS A 28 -2.24 6.10 2.07
C LYS A 28 -1.79 6.96 0.89
N LEU A 29 -0.93 7.96 1.14
CA LEU A 29 -0.41 8.84 0.11
C LEU A 29 0.45 8.08 -0.91
N VAL A 30 1.29 7.15 -0.45
CA VAL A 30 2.08 6.33 -1.36
C VAL A 30 1.18 5.35 -2.11
N SER A 31 0.19 4.76 -1.45
CA SER A 31 -0.79 3.89 -2.10
C SER A 31 -1.54 4.61 -3.22
N SER A 32 -2.03 5.84 -3.00
CA SER A 32 -2.73 6.61 -4.03
C SER A 32 -1.82 6.98 -5.19
N LEU A 33 -0.56 7.33 -4.92
CA LEU A 33 0.42 7.60 -5.97
C LEU A 33 0.60 6.37 -6.89
N VAL A 34 0.62 5.18 -6.31
CA VAL A 34 0.77 3.95 -7.10
C VAL A 34 -0.54 3.59 -7.81
N SER A 35 -1.67 3.54 -7.10
CA SER A 35 -2.95 3.10 -7.65
C SER A 35 -3.53 4.07 -8.68
N ASP A 36 -3.30 5.37 -8.49
CA ASP A 36 -4.00 6.39 -9.27
C ASP A 36 -3.11 6.98 -10.37
N ILE A 37 -1.78 6.87 -10.25
CA ILE A 37 -0.84 7.40 -11.26
C ILE A 37 -0.06 6.29 -11.95
N LEU A 38 0.58 5.39 -11.21
CA LEU A 38 1.44 4.37 -11.82
C LEU A 38 0.64 3.22 -12.45
N MET A 39 -0.38 2.72 -11.77
CA MET A 39 -1.21 1.62 -12.26
C MET A 39 -1.86 1.92 -13.62
N PRO A 40 -2.48 3.10 -13.85
CA PRO A 40 -2.99 3.47 -15.18
C PRO A 40 -1.91 3.45 -16.27
N VAL A 41 -0.68 3.85 -15.95
CA VAL A 41 0.44 3.82 -16.90
C VAL A 41 0.86 2.36 -17.17
N VAL A 42 0.95 1.52 -16.15
CA VAL A 42 1.30 0.10 -16.31
C VAL A 42 0.23 -0.66 -17.11
N THR A 43 -1.05 -0.44 -16.79
CA THR A 43 -2.17 -1.08 -17.50
C THR A 43 -2.38 -0.53 -18.91
N PHE A 44 -1.93 0.69 -19.20
CA PHE A 44 -1.87 1.21 -20.57
C PHE A 44 -0.92 0.39 -21.47
N PHE A 45 0.20 -0.10 -20.93
CA PHE A 45 1.16 -0.92 -21.68
C PHE A 45 0.80 -2.42 -21.74
N ILE A 46 -0.14 -2.89 -20.92
CA ILE A 46 -0.65 -4.27 -20.95
C ILE A 46 -2.07 -4.24 -21.51
N PRO A 47 -2.29 -4.50 -22.81
CA PRO A 47 -3.60 -4.30 -23.42
C PRO A 47 -4.64 -5.20 -22.75
N GLY A 48 -5.59 -4.58 -22.06
CA GLY A 48 -6.93 -5.13 -21.87
C GLY A 48 -7.19 -5.92 -20.59
N GLY A 49 -6.23 -6.16 -19.69
CA GLY A 49 -6.53 -6.79 -18.39
C GLY A 49 -7.29 -8.13 -18.44
N ALA A 50 -7.44 -8.74 -19.62
CA ALA A 50 -8.29 -9.92 -19.84
C ALA A 50 -7.80 -11.14 -19.05
N TRP A 51 -6.51 -11.16 -18.72
CA TRP A 51 -5.92 -12.13 -17.81
C TRP A 51 -6.45 -12.00 -16.37
N ARG A 52 -6.91 -10.81 -15.94
CA ARG A 52 -7.57 -10.59 -14.66
C ARG A 52 -9.00 -11.11 -14.63
N GLU A 53 -9.63 -11.24 -15.79
CA GLU A 53 -10.97 -11.82 -15.93
C GLU A 53 -10.92 -13.36 -16.01
N ALA A 54 -9.74 -13.97 -15.97
CA ALA A 54 -9.59 -15.42 -16.00
C ALA A 54 -10.34 -16.06 -14.81
N THR A 55 -11.44 -16.74 -15.11
CA THR A 55 -12.20 -17.50 -14.14
C THR A 55 -11.97 -19.00 -14.33
N LEU A 56 -11.73 -19.72 -13.24
CA LEU A 56 -11.71 -21.17 -13.21
C LEU A 56 -13.06 -21.66 -12.66
N THR A 57 -13.90 -22.21 -13.53
CA THR A 57 -15.19 -22.80 -13.13
C THR A 57 -15.01 -24.30 -12.87
N ILE A 58 -15.21 -24.72 -11.61
CA ILE A 58 -15.25 -26.13 -11.22
C ILE A 58 -16.67 -26.42 -10.71
N GLY A 59 -17.52 -26.95 -11.59
CA GLY A 59 -18.93 -27.20 -11.28
C GLY A 59 -19.68 -25.90 -10.97
N PRO A 60 -20.41 -25.78 -9.84
CA PRO A 60 -21.11 -24.54 -9.46
C PRO A 60 -20.19 -23.47 -8.87
N VAL A 61 -18.90 -23.75 -8.67
CA VAL A 61 -17.95 -22.81 -8.05
C VAL A 61 -17.18 -22.06 -9.13
N VAL A 62 -17.30 -20.73 -9.12
CA VAL A 62 -16.54 -19.82 -9.99
C VAL A 62 -15.40 -19.21 -9.18
N MET A 63 -14.16 -19.57 -9.48
CA MET A 63 -12.97 -18.95 -8.87
C MET A 63 -12.39 -17.89 -9.80
N MET A 64 -12.34 -16.64 -9.34
CA MET A 64 -11.78 -15.51 -10.09
C MET A 64 -10.24 -15.45 -9.94
N VAL A 65 -9.56 -16.47 -10.48
CA VAL A 65 -8.10 -16.63 -10.36
C VAL A 65 -7.36 -15.44 -10.95
N GLY A 66 -7.84 -14.90 -12.07
CA GLY A 66 -7.26 -13.72 -12.71
C GLY A 66 -7.23 -12.50 -11.80
N SER A 67 -8.33 -12.23 -11.08
CA SER A 67 -8.44 -11.08 -10.17
C SER A 67 -7.47 -11.22 -9.01
N PHE A 68 -7.34 -12.43 -8.46
CA PHE A 68 -6.38 -12.71 -7.40
C PHE A 68 -4.93 -12.47 -7.84
N VAL A 69 -4.52 -13.03 -9.00
CA VAL A 69 -3.18 -12.80 -9.55
C VAL A 69 -2.96 -11.32 -9.87
N GLY A 70 -4.00 -10.63 -10.33
CA GLY A 70 -4.01 -9.18 -10.54
C GLY A 70 -3.64 -8.42 -9.28
N ASN A 71 -4.34 -8.70 -8.18
CA ASN A 71 -4.11 -8.05 -6.90
C ASN A 71 -2.71 -8.37 -6.32
N VAL A 72 -2.19 -9.57 -6.54
CA VAL A 72 -0.82 -9.93 -6.14
C VAL A 72 0.21 -9.11 -6.90
N ILE A 73 0.04 -8.95 -8.22
CA ILE A 73 0.94 -8.14 -9.04
C ILE A 73 0.86 -6.67 -8.63
N ASP A 74 -0.35 -6.15 -8.38
CA ASP A 74 -0.55 -4.76 -7.95
C ASP A 74 0.14 -4.50 -6.60
N PHE A 75 0.02 -5.43 -5.65
CA PHE A 75 0.73 -5.36 -4.38
C PHE A 75 2.26 -5.35 -4.56
N LEU A 76 2.81 -6.20 -5.45
CA LEU A 76 4.24 -6.23 -5.74
C LEU A 76 4.74 -4.92 -6.36
N ILE A 77 3.96 -4.33 -7.27
CA ILE A 77 4.27 -3.02 -7.87
C ILE A 77 4.27 -1.93 -6.79
N ILE A 78 3.23 -1.89 -5.94
CA ILE A 78 3.16 -0.93 -4.82
C ILE A 78 4.37 -1.10 -3.91
N ALA A 79 4.68 -2.32 -3.48
CA ALA A 79 5.83 -2.59 -2.60
C ALA A 79 7.15 -2.13 -3.22
N LEU A 80 7.35 -2.38 -4.53
CA LEU A 80 8.55 -1.97 -5.24
C LEU A 80 8.67 -0.45 -5.39
N VAL A 81 7.57 0.24 -5.66
CA VAL A 81 7.55 1.70 -5.76
C VAL A 81 7.78 2.35 -4.40
N VAL A 82 7.11 1.88 -3.35
CA VAL A 82 7.34 2.35 -1.97
C VAL A 82 8.81 2.19 -1.61
N PHE A 83 9.40 1.03 -1.93
CA PHE A 83 10.81 0.78 -1.70
C PHE A 83 11.72 1.74 -2.48
N MET A 84 11.41 2.03 -3.75
CA MET A 84 12.17 3.01 -4.54
C MET A 84 12.09 4.43 -3.94
N ILE A 85 10.92 4.86 -3.49
CA ILE A 85 10.73 6.18 -2.86
C ILE A 85 11.53 6.26 -1.56
N MET A 86 11.40 5.26 -0.67
CA MET A 86 12.16 5.21 0.59
C MET A 86 13.67 5.23 0.31
N LYS A 87 14.13 4.48 -0.68
CA LYS A 87 15.54 4.45 -1.10
C LYS A 87 16.02 5.79 -1.69
N GLN A 88 15.16 6.56 -2.35
CA GLN A 88 15.50 7.91 -2.82
C GLN A 88 15.57 8.92 -1.67
N LEU A 89 14.67 8.81 -0.69
CA LEU A 89 14.69 9.63 0.51
C LEU A 89 15.97 9.38 1.34
N GLU A 90 16.42 8.13 1.47
CA GLU A 90 17.71 7.81 2.12
C GLU A 90 18.92 8.38 1.38
N LYS A 91 18.87 8.46 0.04
CA LYS A 91 19.97 8.99 -0.78
C LYS A 91 20.07 10.51 -0.79
N THR A 92 19.02 11.20 -0.39
CA THR A 92 19.01 12.67 -0.32
C THR A 92 19.10 13.03 1.16
N PRO A 93 20.30 13.18 1.75
CA PRO A 93 20.39 13.71 3.09
C PRO A 93 19.78 15.12 3.04
N LEU A 94 18.57 15.25 3.59
CA LEU A 94 17.95 16.53 3.87
C LEU A 94 18.88 17.24 4.85
N LYS A 95 19.68 18.16 4.31
CA LYS A 95 20.45 19.14 5.10
C LYS A 95 19.50 20.15 5.71
#